data_AF-A0A4U0GUB6-F1
#
_entry.id   AF-A0A4U0GUB6-F1
#
_cell.length_a   1.000
_cell.length_b   1.000
_cell.length_c   1.000
_cell.angle_alpha   90.00
_cell.angle_beta   90.00
_cell.angle_gamma   90.00
#
_symmetry.space_group_name_H-M   'P 1'
#
loop_
_entity.id
_entity.type
_entity.pdbx_description
1 polymer ?
#
loop_
_entity_poly.entity_id
_entity_poly.type
_entity_poly.pdbx_seq_one_letter_code
_entity_poly.pdbx_strand_id
1 'polypeptide(L)'
;MKTFQFFIILCGLSMCAMQSNNDGLLLQRPYSFIILDGEISRLELRGDTLLYLHGRIHDQRQVGHLSQLTRDSSKRSRIHTIRRDNDVIYLALERLDNIPLSNSPVRENRYHVLAIRQPTDHTIEMVDLTMGMTKIELDSLWALDLRAKDLFFITYFSDDHWKNLSLLKPIDTEEDAREIVAELKSEKVKEWADAYMSNPVKDMYGTVFTAEIMNRVCISLGYNPIGASRAVQELTSR
;
A
#
# COMPACT_ATOMS: atom_id res chain seq x y z
N MET A 1 28.03 -56.27 34.13
CA MET A 1 27.98 -55.63 32.80
C MET A 1 26.71 -56.05 32.07
N LYS A 2 25.65 -55.24 32.15
CA LYS A 2 24.52 -55.25 31.22
C LYS A 2 24.05 -53.80 31.09
N THR A 3 24.42 -53.17 29.99
CA THR A 3 23.97 -51.85 29.54
C THR A 3 22.75 -52.09 28.67
N PHE A 4 21.59 -51.50 28.99
CA PHE A 4 20.55 -51.25 27.99
C PHE A 4 19.83 -49.94 28.31
N GLN A 5 19.74 -49.13 27.25
CA GLN A 5 19.43 -47.71 27.24
C GLN A 5 17.98 -47.41 27.61
N PHE A 6 17.79 -46.37 28.42
CA PHE A 6 16.54 -45.63 28.51
C PHE A 6 16.43 -44.71 27.29
N PHE A 7 15.40 -44.92 26.45
CA PHE A 7 14.95 -43.94 25.47
C PHE A 7 13.94 -43.02 26.17
N ILE A 8 14.38 -41.84 26.62
CA ILE A 8 13.49 -40.76 27.04
C ILE A 8 13.14 -39.99 25.76
N ILE A 9 11.91 -40.16 25.28
CA ILE A 9 11.33 -39.27 24.27
C ILE A 9 10.96 -37.99 25.01
N LEU A 10 11.90 -37.03 25.02
CA LEU A 10 11.62 -35.67 25.41
C LEU A 10 10.81 -35.05 24.26
N CYS A 11 9.48 -35.04 24.38
CA CYS A 11 8.63 -34.18 23.57
C CYS A 11 8.93 -32.72 23.93
N GLY A 12 10.00 -32.19 23.34
CA GLY A 12 10.27 -30.76 23.32
C GLY A 12 9.13 -30.10 22.58
N LEU A 13 8.27 -29.43 23.34
CA LEU A 13 7.44 -28.33 22.87
C LEU A 13 8.33 -27.41 22.05
N SER A 14 8.29 -27.56 20.72
CA SER A 14 8.77 -26.53 19.82
C SER A 14 7.79 -25.37 19.94
N MET A 15 8.00 -24.55 20.98
CA MET A 15 7.69 -23.14 20.88
C MET A 15 8.44 -22.67 19.64
N CYS A 16 7.73 -22.60 18.52
CA CYS A 16 8.19 -21.82 17.39
C CYS A 16 8.23 -20.39 17.93
N ALA A 17 9.39 -20.02 18.44
CA ALA A 17 9.69 -18.70 18.90
C ALA A 17 9.27 -17.76 17.78
N MET A 18 8.34 -16.85 18.09
CA MET A 18 8.27 -15.58 17.38
C MET A 18 9.61 -14.88 17.61
N GLN A 19 10.61 -15.25 16.81
CA GLN A 19 11.79 -14.45 16.58
C GLN A 19 11.33 -13.27 15.72
N SER A 20 10.84 -12.25 16.41
CA SER A 20 10.89 -10.87 15.96
C SER A 20 12.37 -10.49 15.81
N ASN A 21 13.01 -10.98 14.74
CA ASN A 21 14.28 -10.46 14.28
C ASN A 21 13.97 -9.16 13.53
N ASN A 22 14.06 -8.06 14.25
CA ASN A 22 14.00 -6.68 13.79
C ASN A 22 15.24 -6.30 12.94
N ASP A 23 15.65 -7.15 12.00
CA ASP A 23 16.78 -6.88 11.11
C ASP A 23 16.27 -6.62 9.69
N GLY A 24 16.21 -5.33 9.32
CA GLY A 24 15.79 -4.84 8.00
C GLY A 24 14.30 -4.45 7.94
N LEU A 25 13.92 -3.46 8.77
CA LEU A 25 12.58 -2.89 8.90
C LEU A 25 11.87 -2.72 7.55
N LEU A 26 10.78 -3.47 7.39
CA LEU A 26 9.86 -3.50 6.24
C LEU A 26 9.42 -2.10 5.78
N LEU A 27 9.16 -1.20 6.73
CA LEU A 27 8.87 0.21 6.53
C LEU A 27 9.54 0.99 7.66
N GLN A 28 10.60 1.74 7.34
CA GLN A 28 11.36 2.52 8.33
C GLN A 28 10.76 3.89 8.63
N ARG A 29 9.85 4.32 7.74
CA ARG A 29 9.20 5.63 7.78
C ARG A 29 7.79 5.49 7.21
N PRO A 30 6.93 6.50 7.44
CA PRO A 30 5.62 6.53 6.82
C PRO A 30 5.73 6.82 5.32
N TYR A 31 4.81 6.25 4.55
CA TYR A 31 4.67 6.48 3.12
C TYR A 31 3.23 6.84 2.80
N SER A 32 3.03 7.75 1.86
CA SER A 32 1.73 8.32 1.57
C SER A 32 1.41 8.27 0.08
N PHE A 33 0.17 7.91 -0.22
CA PHE A 33 -0.40 7.91 -1.54
C PHE A 33 -1.26 9.16 -1.72
N ILE A 34 -1.04 9.87 -2.84
CA ILE A 34 -1.83 11.03 -3.25
C ILE A 34 -3.07 10.49 -3.96
N ILE A 35 -4.23 10.69 -3.37
CA ILE A 35 -5.53 10.36 -3.97
C ILE A 35 -6.02 11.60 -4.77
N LEU A 36 -7.30 11.63 -5.13
CA LEU A 36 -7.93 12.75 -5.83
C LEU A 36 -8.06 13.97 -4.89
N ASP A 37 -7.97 15.16 -5.47
CA ASP A 37 -8.35 16.43 -4.83
C ASP A 37 -7.66 16.77 -3.50
N GLY A 38 -6.43 16.29 -3.32
CA GLY A 38 -5.63 16.52 -2.11
C GLY A 38 -5.96 15.56 -0.96
N GLU A 39 -6.80 14.55 -1.20
CA GLU A 39 -6.95 13.42 -0.30
C GLU A 39 -5.71 12.54 -0.29
N ILE A 40 -5.44 11.96 0.87
CA ILE A 40 -4.23 11.21 1.16
C ILE A 40 -4.55 9.95 1.93
N SER A 41 -3.90 8.86 1.54
CA SER A 41 -3.77 7.66 2.37
C SER A 41 -2.32 7.54 2.83
N ARG A 42 -2.09 7.38 4.12
CA ARG A 42 -0.76 7.22 4.72
C ARG A 42 -0.65 5.85 5.37
N LEU A 43 0.42 5.14 5.04
CA LEU A 43 0.82 3.88 5.63
C LEU A 43 1.91 4.12 6.67
N GLU A 44 1.72 3.59 7.87
CA GLU A 44 2.69 3.66 8.95
C GLU A 44 2.81 2.30 9.65
N LEU A 45 4.03 1.82 9.87
CA LEU A 45 4.30 0.62 10.65
C LEU A 45 4.60 1.00 12.10
N ARG A 46 3.84 0.42 13.06
CA ARG A 46 4.09 0.54 14.50
C ARG A 46 4.18 -0.84 15.13
N GLY A 47 5.41 -1.25 15.46
CA GLY A 47 5.66 -2.61 15.92
C GLY A 47 5.31 -3.62 14.82
N ASP A 48 4.35 -4.50 15.09
CA ASP A 48 3.82 -5.49 14.15
C ASP A 48 2.56 -5.01 13.40
N THR A 49 2.13 -3.76 13.61
CA THR A 49 0.84 -3.26 13.12
C THR A 49 1.02 -2.23 12.02
N LEU A 50 0.46 -2.48 10.86
CA LEU A 50 0.27 -1.52 9.78
C LEU A 50 -0.97 -0.67 10.05
N LEU A 51 -0.78 0.64 10.07
CA LEU A 51 -1.82 1.64 10.21
C LEU A 51 -2.06 2.31 8.86
N TYR A 52 -3.32 2.36 8.45
CA TYR A 52 -3.75 3.14 7.30
C TYR A 52 -4.50 4.36 7.82
N LEU A 53 -3.91 5.52 7.62
CA LEU A 53 -4.45 6.81 8.02
C LEU A 53 -4.96 7.53 6.78
N HIS A 54 -6.10 8.20 6.91
CA HIS A 54 -6.66 8.98 5.82
C HIS A 54 -6.84 10.43 6.25
N GLY A 55 -6.65 11.34 5.31
CA GLY A 55 -6.97 12.75 5.54
C GLY A 55 -6.82 13.56 4.27
N ARG A 56 -6.86 14.88 4.43
CA ARG A 56 -6.80 15.84 3.33
C ARG A 56 -5.71 16.86 3.57
N ILE A 57 -4.95 17.18 2.53
CA ILE A 57 -4.15 18.40 2.49
C ILE A 57 -5.05 19.51 1.96
N HIS A 58 -5.30 20.51 2.81
CA HIS A 58 -6.08 21.69 2.44
C HIS A 58 -5.28 22.71 1.62
N ASP A 59 -3.94 22.67 1.69
CA ASP A 59 -3.04 23.56 0.98
C ASP A 59 -1.84 22.77 0.42
N GLN A 60 -1.70 22.73 -0.90
CA GLN A 60 -0.65 22.00 -1.63
C GLN A 60 0.77 22.44 -1.23
N ARG A 61 0.92 23.63 -0.61
CA ARG A 61 2.19 24.18 -0.12
C ARG A 61 2.49 23.79 1.34
N GLN A 62 1.53 23.18 2.05
CA GLN A 62 1.63 22.82 3.46
C GLN A 62 1.90 21.33 3.70
N VAL A 63 2.87 20.77 2.96
CA VAL A 63 3.33 19.37 3.13
C VAL A 63 3.84 19.07 4.54
N GLY A 64 4.17 20.09 5.34
CA GLY A 64 4.62 19.95 6.72
C GLY A 64 3.57 19.51 7.75
N HIS A 65 2.27 19.51 7.40
CA HIS A 65 1.18 19.25 8.33
C HIS A 65 0.52 17.87 8.20
N LEU A 66 1.21 16.89 7.62
CA LEU A 66 0.74 15.48 7.55
C LEU A 66 0.53 14.85 8.93
N SER A 67 1.15 15.43 9.97
CA SER A 67 0.93 15.09 11.38
C SER A 67 -0.49 15.40 11.88
N GLN A 68 -1.27 16.19 11.14
CA GLN A 68 -2.66 16.54 11.43
C GLN A 68 -3.68 15.69 10.66
N LEU A 69 -3.24 14.75 9.81
CA LEU A 69 -4.15 13.78 9.21
C LEU A 69 -4.95 13.15 10.34
N THR A 70 -6.28 13.24 10.22
CA THR A 70 -7.22 12.73 11.22
C THR A 70 -6.81 11.32 11.60
N ARG A 71 -6.55 11.09 12.90
CA ARG A 71 -6.29 9.75 13.46
C ARG A 71 -7.56 8.89 13.46
N ASP A 72 -8.44 9.08 12.48
CA ASP A 72 -9.50 8.16 12.16
C ASP A 72 -8.86 6.94 11.52
N SER A 73 -8.19 6.14 12.36
CA SER A 73 -7.61 4.86 12.01
C SER A 73 -8.77 3.90 11.74
N SER A 74 -9.39 4.02 10.57
CA SER A 74 -10.47 3.12 10.19
C SER A 74 -9.93 1.75 9.75
N LYS A 75 -8.64 1.64 9.44
CA LYS A 75 -8.00 0.39 9.01
C LYS A 75 -6.67 0.13 9.71
N ARG A 76 -6.57 -0.99 10.40
CA ARG A 76 -5.37 -1.48 11.09
C ARG A 76 -5.19 -2.96 10.83
N SER A 77 -3.97 -3.35 10.47
CA SER A 77 -3.63 -4.73 10.14
C SER A 77 -2.42 -5.19 10.92
N ARG A 78 -2.51 -6.30 11.65
CA ARG A 78 -1.35 -6.96 12.26
C ARG A 78 -0.64 -7.82 11.22
N ILE A 79 0.68 -7.74 11.17
CA ILE A 79 1.54 -8.61 10.41
C ILE A 79 1.70 -9.94 11.16
N HIS A 80 1.27 -11.03 10.54
CA HIS A 80 1.48 -12.40 11.04
C HIS A 80 2.81 -12.96 10.58
N THR A 81 3.06 -12.86 9.28
CA THR A 81 4.19 -13.49 8.62
C THR A 81 4.71 -12.59 7.51
N ILE A 82 6.04 -12.57 7.37
CA ILE A 82 6.74 -11.88 6.30
C ILE A 82 7.46 -12.93 5.46
N ARG A 83 7.31 -12.88 4.14
CA ARG A 83 8.09 -13.68 3.19
C ARG A 83 8.76 -12.75 2.20
N ARG A 84 10.05 -12.95 1.92
CA ARG A 84 10.80 -12.19 0.93
C ARG A 84 11.16 -13.09 -0.23
N ASP A 85 10.95 -12.60 -1.45
CA ASP A 85 11.36 -13.27 -2.68
C ASP A 85 11.86 -12.22 -3.66
N ASN A 86 13.16 -12.27 -3.96
CA ASN A 86 13.87 -11.27 -4.75
C ASN A 86 13.58 -9.83 -4.28
N ASP A 87 12.92 -9.03 -5.11
CA ASP A 87 12.60 -7.63 -4.90
C ASP A 87 11.19 -7.38 -4.34
N VAL A 88 10.48 -8.45 -3.97
CA VAL A 88 9.12 -8.40 -3.42
C VAL A 88 9.09 -8.92 -1.99
N ILE A 89 8.42 -8.17 -1.12
CA ILE A 89 8.11 -8.55 0.25
C ILE A 89 6.61 -8.82 0.37
N TYR A 90 6.26 -10.03 0.77
CA TYR A 90 4.89 -10.47 1.00
C TYR A 90 4.57 -10.39 2.49
N LEU A 91 3.39 -9.88 2.81
CA LEU A 91 2.87 -9.74 4.16
C LEU A 91 1.57 -10.49 4.31
N ALA A 92 1.53 -11.44 5.23
CA ALA A 92 0.30 -12.04 5.72
C ALA A 92 -0.26 -11.13 6.81
N LEU A 93 -1.46 -10.58 6.57
CA LEU A 93 -2.03 -9.53 7.40
C LEU A 93 -3.38 -9.95 7.99
N GLU A 94 -3.63 -9.62 9.24
CA GLU A 94 -4.92 -9.76 9.93
C GLU A 94 -5.50 -8.38 10.22
N ARG A 95 -6.71 -8.09 9.73
CA ARG A 95 -7.42 -6.86 10.09
C ARG A 95 -7.84 -6.90 11.55
N LEU A 96 -7.51 -5.85 12.28
CA LEU A 96 -7.80 -5.68 13.71
C LEU A 96 -9.08 -4.86 13.96
N ASP A 97 -9.72 -4.36 12.90
CA ASP A 97 -10.88 -3.50 13.05
C ASP A 97 -12.15 -4.31 13.27
N ASN A 98 -12.90 -3.93 14.29
CA ASN A 98 -14.24 -4.45 14.53
C ASN A 98 -15.18 -3.80 13.51
N ILE A 99 -16.00 -4.59 12.82
CA ILE A 99 -17.08 -4.02 12.02
C ILE A 99 -18.27 -3.80 12.97
N PRO A 100 -18.70 -2.54 13.23
CA PRO A 100 -19.70 -2.23 14.26
C PRO A 100 -21.07 -2.90 14.06
N LEU A 101 -21.31 -3.44 12.86
CA LEU A 101 -22.60 -3.97 12.40
C LEU A 101 -22.63 -5.50 12.28
N SER A 102 -21.62 -6.21 12.79
CA SER A 102 -21.61 -7.68 12.78
C SER A 102 -21.99 -8.27 14.14
N ASN A 103 -22.86 -9.28 14.13
CA ASN A 103 -23.19 -10.06 15.33
C ASN A 103 -21.99 -10.87 15.85
N SER A 104 -20.92 -10.98 15.06
CA SER A 104 -19.64 -11.55 15.46
C SER A 104 -18.65 -10.42 15.69
N PRO A 105 -18.23 -10.15 16.94
CA PRO A 105 -17.27 -9.07 17.22
C PRO A 105 -15.93 -9.28 16.52
N VAL A 106 -15.65 -10.53 16.13
CA VAL A 106 -14.45 -10.94 15.42
C VAL A 106 -14.86 -11.75 14.18
N ARG A 107 -14.54 -11.25 12.99
CA ARG A 107 -14.82 -11.95 11.74
C ARG A 107 -13.77 -13.02 11.46
N GLU A 108 -14.19 -14.17 10.94
CA GLU A 108 -13.27 -15.21 10.49
C GLU A 108 -12.50 -14.78 9.24
N ASN A 109 -13.15 -14.04 8.34
CA ASN A 109 -12.62 -13.60 7.05
C ASN A 109 -11.91 -12.23 7.13
N ARG A 110 -10.87 -12.13 7.95
CA ARG A 110 -10.12 -10.88 8.21
C ARG A 110 -8.67 -10.91 7.74
N TYR A 111 -8.25 -11.98 7.09
CA TYR A 111 -6.89 -12.12 6.60
C TYR A 111 -6.76 -11.63 5.16
N HIS A 112 -5.59 -11.13 4.79
CA HIS A 112 -5.26 -10.68 3.44
C HIS A 112 -3.76 -10.79 3.21
N VAL A 113 -3.36 -10.76 1.94
CA VAL A 113 -1.95 -10.71 1.56
C VAL A 113 -1.66 -9.44 0.80
N LEU A 114 -0.65 -8.72 1.26
CA LEU A 114 -0.12 -7.52 0.63
C LEU A 114 1.28 -7.82 0.09
N ALA A 115 1.56 -7.43 -1.15
CA ALA A 115 2.90 -7.43 -1.71
C ALA A 115 3.45 -6.00 -1.75
N ILE A 116 4.71 -5.85 -1.34
CA ILE A 116 5.47 -4.60 -1.40
C ILE A 116 6.68 -4.83 -2.30
N ARG A 117 6.84 -4.02 -3.34
CA ARG A 117 7.99 -4.07 -4.24
C ARG A 117 8.97 -2.95 -3.91
N GLN A 118 10.26 -3.29 -3.93
CA GLN A 118 11.41 -2.36 -3.95
C GLN A 118 11.24 -1.13 -3.04
N PRO A 119 11.16 -1.31 -1.71
CA PRO A 119 11.15 -0.16 -0.82
C PRO A 119 12.47 0.62 -0.96
N THR A 120 12.37 1.89 -1.37
CA THR A 120 13.47 2.84 -1.39
C THR A 120 13.30 3.87 -0.27
N ASP A 121 14.29 4.76 -0.11
CA ASP A 121 14.15 5.91 0.78
C ASP A 121 13.01 6.86 0.37
N HIS A 122 12.57 6.81 -0.89
CA HIS A 122 11.62 7.76 -1.47
C HIS A 122 10.25 7.15 -1.73
N THR A 123 10.19 5.89 -2.12
CA THR A 123 8.97 5.22 -2.59
C THR A 123 8.86 3.81 -2.05
N ILE A 124 7.62 3.36 -1.91
CA ILE A 124 7.28 1.94 -1.89
C ILE A 124 6.20 1.70 -2.92
N GLU A 125 6.20 0.52 -3.51
CA GLU A 125 5.15 0.08 -4.43
C GLU A 125 4.34 -1.01 -3.74
N MET A 126 3.01 -0.98 -3.86
CA MET A 126 2.12 -1.88 -3.13
C MET A 126 0.99 -2.47 -3.99
N VAL A 127 0.63 -3.74 -3.76
CA VAL A 127 -0.56 -4.37 -4.33
C VAL A 127 -1.17 -5.40 -3.38
N ASP A 128 -2.49 -5.34 -3.18
CA ASP A 128 -3.23 -6.38 -2.48
C ASP A 128 -3.38 -7.61 -3.39
N LEU A 129 -2.95 -8.78 -2.93
CA LEU A 129 -3.09 -10.03 -3.68
C LEU A 129 -4.43 -10.71 -3.41
N THR A 130 -4.89 -10.61 -2.17
CA THR A 130 -6.15 -11.21 -1.71
C THR A 130 -6.76 -10.36 -0.60
N MET A 131 -8.07 -10.45 -0.42
CA MET A 131 -8.79 -9.75 0.65
C MET A 131 -9.87 -10.65 1.25
N GLY A 132 -10.05 -10.62 2.56
CA GLY A 132 -11.18 -11.28 3.22
C GLY A 132 -11.06 -12.80 3.28
N MET A 133 -9.88 -13.31 3.60
CA MET A 133 -9.62 -14.74 3.79
C MET A 133 -9.81 -15.16 5.24
N THR A 134 -10.16 -16.42 5.44
CA THR A 134 -10.00 -17.14 6.72
C THR A 134 -8.52 -17.44 6.98
N LYS A 135 -8.20 -17.86 8.22
CA LYS A 135 -6.84 -18.27 8.56
C LYS A 135 -6.40 -19.52 7.78
N ILE A 136 -7.30 -20.48 7.59
CA ILE A 136 -7.01 -21.73 6.85
C ILE A 136 -6.68 -21.44 5.38
N GLU A 137 -7.43 -20.54 4.75
CA GLU A 137 -7.18 -20.10 3.37
C GLU A 137 -5.85 -19.35 3.26
N LEU A 138 -5.54 -18.47 4.23
CA LEU A 138 -4.25 -17.78 4.29
C LEU A 138 -3.10 -18.79 4.37
N ASP A 139 -3.16 -19.74 5.31
CA ASP A 139 -2.10 -20.74 5.51
C ASP A 139 -1.89 -21.60 4.25
N SER A 140 -2.99 -21.96 3.57
CA SER A 140 -2.95 -22.73 2.31
C SER A 140 -2.33 -21.92 1.17
N LEU A 141 -2.71 -20.65 1.02
CA LEU A 141 -2.14 -19.75 0.02
C LEU A 141 -0.66 -19.47 0.28
N TRP A 142 -0.27 -19.32 1.54
CA TRP A 142 1.11 -19.02 1.93
C TRP A 142 2.08 -20.17 1.63
N ALA A 143 1.57 -21.40 1.49
CA ALA A 143 2.32 -22.55 1.02
C ALA A 143 2.57 -22.54 -0.51
N LEU A 144 1.91 -21.67 -1.27
CA LEU A 144 2.08 -21.54 -2.72
C LEU A 144 3.12 -20.48 -3.10
N ASP A 145 3.65 -20.62 -4.31
CA ASP A 145 4.44 -19.60 -4.98
C ASP A 145 3.53 -18.41 -5.33
N LEU A 146 3.74 -17.26 -4.67
CA LEU A 146 2.98 -16.04 -4.94
C LEU A 146 3.73 -15.27 -6.01
N ARG A 147 3.08 -14.96 -7.12
CA ARG A 147 3.69 -14.21 -8.22
C ARG A 147 3.09 -12.82 -8.31
N ALA A 148 3.66 -11.89 -7.56
CA ALA A 148 3.27 -10.49 -7.66
C ALA A 148 4.14 -9.70 -8.67
N LYS A 149 5.23 -10.26 -9.18
CA LYS A 149 6.17 -9.52 -10.05
C LYS A 149 5.55 -8.94 -11.34
N ASP A 150 4.46 -9.54 -11.84
CA ASP A 150 3.81 -9.12 -13.08
C ASP A 150 2.56 -8.26 -12.82
N LEU A 151 2.23 -7.99 -11.54
CA LEU A 151 1.08 -7.17 -11.17
C LEU A 151 1.39 -5.68 -11.26
N PHE A 152 0.32 -4.88 -11.33
CA PHE A 152 0.39 -3.44 -11.26
C PHE A 152 0.41 -2.97 -9.80
N PHE A 153 1.44 -2.20 -9.42
CA PHE A 153 1.61 -1.70 -8.05
C PHE A 153 1.24 -0.23 -7.98
N ILE A 154 0.69 0.17 -6.83
CA ILE A 154 0.38 1.55 -6.48
C ILE A 154 1.58 2.16 -5.75
N THR A 155 1.98 3.37 -6.12
CA THR A 155 3.19 4.01 -5.61
C THR A 155 2.85 4.89 -4.42
N TYR A 156 3.47 4.64 -3.28
CA TYR A 156 3.42 5.50 -2.10
C TYR A 156 4.76 6.21 -1.94
N PHE A 157 4.71 7.46 -1.50
CA PHE A 157 5.86 8.35 -1.39
C PHE A 157 6.19 8.65 0.07
N SER A 158 7.47 8.60 0.43
CA SER A 158 7.94 9.07 1.73
C SER A 158 7.62 10.56 1.92
N ASP A 159 7.48 10.99 3.18
CA ASP A 159 7.19 12.39 3.51
C ASP A 159 8.20 13.38 2.90
N ASP A 160 9.48 13.01 2.84
CA ASP A 160 10.51 13.88 2.27
C ASP A 160 10.44 13.93 0.74
N HIS A 161 10.16 12.80 0.08
CA HIS A 161 9.95 12.80 -1.36
C HIS A 161 8.73 13.64 -1.75
N TRP A 162 7.69 13.61 -0.92
CA TRP A 162 6.51 14.46 -1.09
C TRP A 162 6.78 15.95 -1.06
N LYS A 163 7.67 16.41 -0.17
CA LYS A 163 8.10 17.82 -0.18
C LYS A 163 8.71 18.18 -1.52
N ASN A 164 9.52 17.28 -2.09
CA ASN A 164 10.11 17.51 -3.41
C ASN A 164 9.05 17.55 -4.52
N LEU A 165 8.05 16.66 -4.48
CA LEU A 165 6.95 16.67 -5.46
C LEU A 165 6.13 17.98 -5.39
N SER A 166 5.95 18.56 -4.21
CA SER A 166 5.24 19.83 -4.06
C SER A 166 5.95 21.05 -4.68
N LEU A 167 7.25 20.92 -4.95
CA LEU A 167 8.08 21.97 -5.57
C LEU A 167 8.09 21.88 -7.10
N LEU A 168 7.47 20.85 -7.68
CA LEU A 168 7.30 20.73 -9.13
C LEU A 168 6.37 21.82 -9.66
N LYS A 169 6.38 22.01 -10.99
CA LYS A 169 5.61 23.06 -11.67
C LYS A 169 4.11 22.92 -11.32
N PRO A 170 3.43 23.98 -10.84
CA PRO A 170 1.98 23.93 -10.66
C PRO A 170 1.23 23.84 -12.00
N ILE A 171 0.00 23.34 -11.98
CA ILE A 171 -0.90 23.27 -13.13
C ILE A 171 -1.80 24.51 -13.07
N ASP A 172 -1.43 25.58 -13.77
CA ASP A 172 -2.07 26.89 -13.64
C ASP A 172 -2.82 27.34 -14.91
N THR A 173 -2.54 26.72 -16.06
CA THR A 173 -3.11 27.11 -17.36
C THR A 173 -3.85 25.97 -18.05
N GLU A 174 -4.78 26.31 -18.94
CA GLU A 174 -5.47 25.32 -19.77
C GLU A 174 -4.49 24.50 -20.63
N GLU A 175 -3.37 25.09 -21.04
CA GLU A 175 -2.37 24.38 -21.83
C GLU A 175 -1.68 23.29 -21.01
N ASP A 176 -1.33 23.57 -19.75
CA ASP A 176 -0.80 22.57 -18.83
C ASP A 176 -1.80 21.41 -18.66
N ALA A 177 -3.09 21.74 -18.49
CA ALA A 177 -4.14 20.75 -18.33
C ALA A 177 -4.35 19.92 -19.62
N ARG A 178 -4.28 20.55 -20.81
CA ARG A 178 -4.36 19.86 -22.10
C ARG A 178 -3.20 18.89 -22.31
N GLU A 179 -1.99 19.28 -21.94
CA GLU A 179 -0.80 18.41 -22.02
C GLU A 179 -0.99 17.15 -21.17
N ILE A 180 -1.42 17.32 -19.92
CA ILE A 180 -1.70 16.19 -19.02
C ILE A 180 -2.82 15.30 -19.56
N VAL A 181 -3.91 15.88 -20.07
CA VAL A 181 -5.03 15.11 -20.65
C VAL A 181 -4.61 14.36 -21.90
N ALA A 182 -3.72 14.92 -22.72
CA ALA A 182 -3.16 14.23 -23.87
C ALA A 182 -2.32 13.03 -23.44
N GLU A 183 -1.46 13.19 -22.43
CA GLU A 183 -0.64 12.08 -21.91
C GLU A 183 -1.48 11.01 -21.22
N LEU A 184 -2.57 11.37 -20.52
CA LEU A 184 -3.52 10.42 -19.94
C LEU A 184 -4.22 9.52 -20.99
N LYS A 185 -4.21 9.92 -22.25
CA LYS A 185 -4.77 9.17 -23.38
C LYS A 185 -3.68 8.43 -24.19
N SER A 186 -2.43 8.45 -23.73
CA SER A 186 -1.32 7.82 -24.43
C SER A 186 -1.40 6.28 -24.34
N GLU A 187 -0.74 5.59 -25.28
CA GLU A 187 -0.69 4.12 -25.28
C GLU A 187 -0.03 3.58 -24.00
N LYS A 188 0.92 4.33 -23.43
CA LYS A 188 1.58 3.98 -22.17
C LYS A 188 0.58 3.87 -21.01
N VAL A 189 -0.39 4.78 -20.93
CA VAL A 189 -1.44 4.72 -19.90
C VAL A 189 -2.39 3.55 -20.14
N LYS A 190 -2.64 3.20 -21.40
CA LYS A 190 -3.44 2.02 -21.75
C LYS A 190 -2.76 0.72 -21.32
N GLU A 191 -1.45 0.59 -21.52
CA GLU A 191 -0.66 -0.56 -21.01
C GLU A 191 -0.76 -0.68 -19.47
N TRP A 192 -0.71 0.45 -18.76
CA TRP A 192 -0.91 0.48 -17.31
C TRP A 192 -2.32 0.05 -16.90
N ALA A 193 -3.35 0.45 -17.65
CA ALA A 193 -4.72 0.03 -17.42
C ALA A 193 -4.88 -1.47 -17.62
N ASP A 194 -4.34 -2.04 -18.69
CA ASP A 194 -4.38 -3.48 -18.95
C ASP A 194 -3.68 -4.27 -17.84
N ALA A 195 -2.52 -3.79 -17.38
CA ALA A 195 -1.81 -4.38 -16.25
C ALA A 195 -2.64 -4.32 -14.96
N TYR A 196 -3.25 -3.18 -14.65
CA TYR A 196 -4.12 -3.03 -13.47
C TYR A 196 -5.36 -3.93 -13.54
N MET A 197 -5.95 -4.11 -14.72
CA MET A 197 -7.12 -4.98 -14.90
C MET A 197 -6.81 -6.45 -14.63
N SER A 198 -5.55 -6.86 -14.78
CA SER A 198 -5.05 -8.19 -14.43
C SER A 198 -4.89 -8.41 -12.92
N ASN A 199 -4.92 -7.35 -12.10
CA ASN A 199 -4.79 -7.48 -10.66
C ASN A 199 -5.94 -8.31 -10.05
N PRO A 200 -5.65 -9.18 -9.07
CA PRO A 200 -6.65 -10.02 -8.42
C PRO A 200 -7.60 -9.19 -7.53
N VAL A 201 -7.08 -8.16 -6.87
CA VAL A 201 -7.85 -7.21 -6.08
C VAL A 201 -7.84 -5.87 -6.81
N LYS A 202 -9.04 -5.35 -7.08
CA LYS A 202 -9.25 -4.09 -7.80
C LYS A 202 -10.15 -3.18 -6.98
N ASP A 203 -9.84 -1.89 -7.00
CA ASP A 203 -10.76 -0.85 -6.57
C ASP A 203 -11.96 -0.83 -7.52
N MET A 204 -13.13 -1.14 -6.97
CA MET A 204 -14.40 -1.21 -7.69
C MET A 204 -14.79 0.13 -8.34
N TYR A 205 -14.36 1.25 -7.75
CA TYR A 205 -14.67 2.59 -8.26
C TYR A 205 -13.54 3.18 -9.12
N GLY A 206 -12.42 2.45 -9.26
CA GLY A 206 -11.26 2.90 -10.04
C GLY A 206 -10.55 4.14 -9.48
N THR A 207 -10.95 4.65 -8.32
CA THR A 207 -10.42 5.87 -7.69
C THR A 207 -8.92 5.76 -7.43
N VAL A 208 -8.47 4.63 -6.88
CA VAL A 208 -7.04 4.38 -6.62
C VAL A 208 -6.25 4.32 -7.92
N PHE A 209 -6.76 3.65 -8.94
CA PHE A 209 -6.09 3.55 -10.23
C PHE A 209 -6.01 4.91 -10.93
N THR A 210 -7.11 5.66 -11.00
CA THR A 210 -7.12 7.00 -11.60
C THR A 210 -6.14 7.94 -10.89
N ALA A 211 -6.08 7.90 -9.56
CA ALA A 211 -5.13 8.70 -8.80
C ALA A 211 -3.67 8.29 -9.08
N GLU A 212 -3.36 6.98 -9.11
CA GLU A 212 -2.01 6.49 -9.43
C GLU A 212 -1.54 6.95 -10.82
N ILE A 213 -2.41 6.83 -11.83
CA ILE A 213 -2.08 7.23 -13.20
C ILE A 213 -1.90 8.75 -13.28
N MET A 214 -2.77 9.53 -12.65
CA MET A 214 -2.61 10.99 -12.58
C MET A 214 -1.27 11.37 -11.95
N ASN A 215 -0.91 10.74 -10.82
CA ASN A 215 0.36 10.98 -10.15
C ASN A 215 1.55 10.67 -11.08
N ARG A 216 1.55 9.49 -11.72
CA ARG A 216 2.61 9.09 -12.65
C ARG A 216 2.76 10.06 -13.81
N VAL A 217 1.65 10.44 -14.44
CA VAL A 217 1.66 11.37 -15.58
C VAL A 217 2.19 12.73 -15.16
N CYS A 218 1.65 13.32 -14.09
CA CYS A 218 2.10 14.63 -13.59
C CYS A 218 3.60 14.62 -13.28
N ILE A 219 4.07 13.62 -12.52
CA ILE A 219 5.49 13.49 -12.17
C ILE A 219 6.34 13.34 -13.43
N SER A 220 5.91 12.55 -14.41
CA SER A 220 6.68 12.33 -15.65
C SER A 220 6.81 13.57 -16.53
N LEU A 221 5.82 14.46 -16.48
CA LEU A 221 5.80 15.74 -17.18
C LEU A 221 6.42 16.88 -16.34
N GLY A 222 6.82 16.62 -15.10
CA GLY A 222 7.40 17.63 -14.20
C GLY A 222 6.38 18.53 -13.50
N TYR A 223 5.11 18.14 -13.45
CA TYR A 223 4.04 18.83 -12.74
C TYR A 223 3.86 18.31 -11.31
N ASN A 224 3.40 19.19 -10.42
CA ASN A 224 3.04 18.85 -9.05
C ASN A 224 1.80 17.93 -9.04
N PRO A 225 1.91 16.68 -8.57
CA PRO A 225 0.78 15.75 -8.54
C PRO A 225 -0.24 16.06 -7.43
N ILE A 226 0.13 16.84 -6.41
CA ILE A 226 -0.72 17.08 -5.24
C ILE A 226 -1.91 17.96 -5.66
N GLY A 227 -3.11 17.38 -5.68
CA GLY A 227 -4.34 18.07 -6.12
C GLY A 227 -4.42 18.32 -7.62
N ALA A 228 -3.63 17.61 -8.43
CA ALA A 228 -3.61 17.75 -9.88
C ALA A 228 -4.97 17.45 -10.53
N SER A 229 -5.69 16.44 -10.04
CA SER A 229 -7.02 16.06 -10.57
C SER A 229 -7.99 17.25 -10.57
N ARG A 230 -8.11 17.95 -9.44
CA ARG A 230 -8.94 19.16 -9.31
C ARG A 230 -8.47 20.25 -10.27
N ALA A 231 -7.18 20.55 -10.33
CA ALA A 231 -6.64 21.60 -11.20
C ALA A 231 -6.96 21.32 -12.67
N VAL A 232 -6.72 20.09 -13.14
CA VAL A 232 -7.05 19.66 -14.51
C VAL A 232 -8.56 19.78 -14.76
N GLN A 233 -9.41 19.33 -13.84
CA GLN A 233 -10.86 19.43 -13.99
C GLN A 233 -11.33 20.88 -14.09
N GLU A 234 -10.84 21.76 -13.21
CA GLU A 234 -11.23 23.18 -13.19
C GLU A 234 -10.79 23.93 -14.46
N LEU A 235 -9.63 23.57 -15.03
CA LEU A 235 -9.07 24.19 -16.23
C LEU A 235 -9.61 23.60 -17.53
N THR A 236 -10.19 22.40 -17.52
CA THR A 236 -10.80 21.78 -18.70
C THR A 236 -12.32 21.90 -18.75
N SER A 237 -12.96 22.29 -17.64
CA SER A 237 -14.41 22.52 -17.57
C SER A 237 -14.80 23.99 -17.81
N ARG A 238 -13.83 24.88 -18.02
CA ARG A 238 -14.04 26.29 -18.39
C ARG A 238 -14.08 26.43 -19.91
#